data_AF-A0A485KV89-F1
#
_entry.id   AF-A0A485KV89-F1
#
_cell.length_a   1.000
_cell.length_b   1.000
_cell.length_c   1.000
_cell.angle_alpha   90.00
_cell.angle_beta   90.00
_cell.angle_gamma   90.00
#
_symmetry.space_group_name_H-M   'P 1'
#
loop_
_entity.id
_entity.type
_entity.pdbx_description
1 polymer ?
#
loop_
_entity_poly.entity_id
_entity_poly.type
_entity_poly.pdbx_seq_one_letter_code
_entity_poly.pdbx_strand_id
1 'polypeptide(L)'
;MATTNCFVQGCTQLALPTGKCEKHKGRTKCIVQNCPNQTYARSLCVKHGGKRLCLAVMCSANARSHGYCCKHIPAPTNTKKFSQEAGCSKVAHCRGHCVGHGGGRKCKVDGCGEFARVAGTCRVHIAVQVSEVETPDFEMTRTSDCGWSMDLTVAYDEDMWRMGESIVFSSEEITMLDYFLPPLKV
;
A
#
# COMPACT_ATOMS: atom_id res chain seq x y z
N MET A 1 18.81 -16.07 -23.63
CA MET A 1 18.15 -14.88 -23.04
C MET A 1 18.61 -14.73 -21.60
N ALA A 2 19.13 -13.57 -21.20
CA ALA A 2 19.68 -13.39 -19.86
C ALA A 2 18.55 -13.38 -18.81
N THR A 3 18.37 -14.49 -18.09
CA THR A 3 17.47 -14.60 -16.95
C THR A 3 18.11 -13.95 -15.74
N THR A 4 18.11 -12.61 -15.70
CA THR A 4 18.61 -11.89 -14.53
C THR A 4 17.59 -11.99 -13.40
N ASN A 5 18.05 -12.24 -12.18
CA ASN A 5 17.19 -12.25 -11.00
C ASN A 5 16.86 -10.81 -10.58
N CYS A 6 15.73 -10.62 -9.89
CA CYS A 6 15.36 -9.34 -9.31
C CYS A 6 16.44 -8.83 -8.36
N PHE A 7 16.83 -7.56 -8.47
CA PHE A 7 17.89 -6.98 -7.62
C PHE A 7 17.54 -6.89 -6.13
N VAL A 8 16.26 -7.05 -5.76
CA VAL A 8 15.79 -6.92 -4.38
C VAL A 8 16.38 -8.06 -3.56
N GLN A 9 17.05 -7.71 -2.45
CA GLN A 9 17.74 -8.70 -1.62
C GLN A 9 16.77 -9.80 -1.15
N GLY A 10 17.13 -11.06 -1.41
CA GLY A 10 16.32 -12.23 -1.05
C GLY A 10 15.18 -12.57 -2.03
N CYS A 11 15.08 -11.87 -3.16
CA CYS A 11 14.12 -12.22 -4.20
C CYS A 11 14.70 -13.26 -5.17
N THR A 12 14.06 -14.42 -5.28
CA THR A 12 14.43 -15.47 -6.24
C THR A 12 13.70 -15.36 -7.57
N GLN A 13 12.82 -14.36 -7.73
CA GLN A 13 12.02 -14.20 -8.94
C GLN A 13 12.82 -13.56 -10.07
N LEU A 14 12.48 -13.92 -11.29
CA LEU A 14 13.09 -13.36 -12.49
C LEU A 14 12.77 -11.87 -12.63
N ALA A 15 13.76 -11.11 -13.08
CA ALA A 15 13.62 -9.71 -13.39
C ALA A 15 12.94 -9.54 -14.75
N LEU A 16 12.01 -8.59 -14.82
CA LEU A 16 11.56 -7.95 -16.05
C LEU A 16 12.71 -7.13 -16.65
N PRO A 17 12.58 -6.60 -17.88
CA PRO A 17 13.57 -5.69 -18.49
C PRO A 17 13.91 -4.47 -17.61
N THR A 18 13.04 -4.14 -16.66
CA THR A 18 13.23 -3.09 -15.65
C THR A 18 14.16 -3.47 -14.50
N GLY A 19 14.70 -4.71 -14.48
CA GLY A 19 15.56 -5.24 -13.42
C GLY A 19 14.81 -5.73 -12.16
N LYS A 20 13.48 -5.74 -12.15
CA LYS A 20 12.63 -6.15 -11.01
C LYS A 20 11.60 -7.20 -11.42
N CYS A 21 11.18 -8.05 -10.49
CA CYS A 21 10.07 -8.97 -10.74
C CYS A 21 8.70 -8.27 -10.65
N GLU A 22 7.64 -8.94 -11.07
CA GLU A 22 6.27 -8.42 -11.01
C GLU A 22 5.82 -8.01 -9.61
N LYS A 23 6.23 -8.76 -8.57
CA LYS A 23 5.92 -8.43 -7.17
C LYS A 23 6.62 -7.17 -6.68
N HIS A 24 7.73 -6.82 -7.31
CA HIS A 24 8.62 -5.74 -6.91
C HIS A 24 8.61 -4.54 -7.85
N LYS A 25 7.79 -4.56 -8.91
CA LYS A 25 7.75 -3.49 -9.92
C LYS A 25 7.29 -2.13 -9.38
N GLY A 26 6.43 -2.12 -8.36
CA GLY A 26 5.76 -0.90 -7.87
C GLY A 26 6.64 0.10 -7.10
N ARG A 27 7.89 -0.23 -6.75
CA ARG A 27 8.77 0.68 -5.99
C ARG A 27 10.17 0.75 -6.59
N THR A 28 10.79 1.93 -6.55
CA THR A 28 12.15 2.16 -7.04
C THR A 28 13.21 1.58 -6.10
N LYS A 29 14.45 1.50 -6.59
CA LYS A 29 15.63 1.18 -5.75
C LYS A 29 15.97 2.39 -4.90
N CYS A 30 16.50 2.16 -3.71
CA CYS A 30 17.08 3.21 -2.87
C CYS A 30 18.18 3.97 -3.65
N ILE A 31 18.20 5.29 -3.55
CA ILE A 31 19.17 6.15 -4.24
C ILE A 31 20.62 5.99 -3.74
N VAL A 32 20.81 5.48 -2.52
CA VAL A 32 22.13 5.20 -1.96
C VAL A 32 22.85 4.15 -2.82
N GLN A 33 24.07 4.47 -3.21
CA GLN A 33 24.91 3.63 -4.06
C GLN A 33 24.99 2.21 -3.50
N ASN A 34 24.86 1.22 -4.40
CA ASN A 34 24.92 -0.20 -4.07
C ASN A 34 23.89 -0.69 -3.03
N CYS A 35 22.82 0.05 -2.75
CA CYS A 35 21.76 -0.42 -1.85
C CYS A 35 20.77 -1.35 -2.58
N PRO A 36 20.66 -2.64 -2.22
CA PRO A 36 19.72 -3.55 -2.88
C PRO A 36 18.26 -3.38 -2.43
N ASN A 37 18.02 -2.52 -1.43
CA ASN A 37 16.70 -2.31 -0.87
C ASN A 37 15.83 -1.42 -1.75
N GLN A 38 14.53 -1.70 -1.70
CA GLN A 38 13.54 -0.82 -2.29
C GLN A 38 13.35 0.45 -1.47
N THR A 39 12.94 1.51 -2.16
CA THR A 39 12.50 2.75 -1.57
C THR A 39 11.28 2.51 -0.67
N TYR A 40 11.32 3.09 0.52
CA TYR A 40 10.15 3.21 1.38
C TYR A 40 9.45 4.56 1.14
N ALA A 41 10.21 5.66 1.23
CA ALA A 41 9.76 7.02 0.94
C ALA A 41 10.98 7.89 0.62
N ARG A 42 10.78 9.04 -0.07
CA ARG A 42 11.86 10.00 -0.42
C ARG A 42 13.04 9.35 -1.16
N SER A 43 12.77 8.37 -2.03
CA SER A 43 13.81 7.61 -2.76
C SER A 43 14.82 6.86 -1.87
N LEU A 44 14.52 6.69 -0.57
CA LEU A 44 15.39 6.05 0.41
C LEU A 44 14.70 4.84 1.04
N CYS A 45 15.47 3.80 1.33
CA CYS A 45 15.00 2.65 2.11
C CYS A 45 14.95 3.01 3.60
N VAL A 46 14.32 2.14 4.41
CA VAL A 46 14.19 2.37 5.87
C VAL A 46 15.54 2.57 6.56
N LYS A 47 16.58 1.83 6.17
CA LYS A 47 17.94 1.96 6.75
C LYS A 47 18.62 3.27 6.37
N HIS A 48 18.33 3.80 5.19
CA HIS A 48 18.93 5.04 4.67
C HIS A 48 18.04 6.26 4.89
N GLY A 49 17.15 6.25 5.89
CA GLY A 49 16.35 7.44 6.25
C GLY A 49 15.01 7.58 5.52
N GLY A 50 14.53 6.53 4.85
CA GLY A 50 13.17 6.47 4.30
C GLY A 50 12.09 6.58 5.39
N LYS A 51 12.37 6.12 6.62
CA LYS A 51 11.48 6.26 7.78
C LYS A 51 12.01 7.35 8.72
N ARG A 52 11.12 8.19 9.24
CA ARG A 52 11.49 9.22 10.22
C ARG A 52 11.98 8.56 11.51
N LEU A 53 12.99 9.15 12.13
CA LEU A 53 13.46 8.76 13.46
C LEU A 53 12.55 9.31 14.54
N CYS A 54 12.66 8.72 15.73
CA CYS A 54 11.98 9.17 16.93
C CYS A 54 12.44 10.58 17.31
N LEU A 55 11.50 11.48 17.59
CA LEU A 55 11.78 12.85 18.04
C LEU A 55 12.29 12.94 19.49
N ALA A 56 12.46 11.81 20.17
CA ALA A 56 12.96 11.80 21.54
C ALA A 56 14.48 12.00 21.53
N VAL A 57 14.96 12.80 22.48
CA VAL A 57 16.39 13.10 22.64
C VAL A 57 17.18 11.79 22.78
N MET A 58 18.26 11.66 22.01
CA MET A 58 19.12 10.47 21.99
C MET A 58 18.44 9.15 21.58
N CYS A 59 17.33 9.20 20.82
CA CYS A 59 16.68 8.00 20.29
C CYS A 59 16.93 7.80 18.79
N SER A 60 17.65 6.74 18.43
CA SER A 60 17.89 6.33 17.03
C SER A 60 16.82 5.38 16.47
N ALA A 61 15.74 5.11 17.23
CA ALA A 61 14.68 4.22 16.79
C ALA A 61 13.77 4.89 15.75
N ASN A 62 13.23 4.09 14.83
CA ASN A 62 12.28 4.60 13.84
C ASN A 62 10.93 4.97 14.45
N ALA A 63 10.42 6.17 14.16
CA ALA A 63 9.11 6.64 14.60
C ALA A 63 7.97 5.79 14.03
N ARG A 64 6.97 5.47 14.85
CA ARG A 64 5.78 4.69 14.46
C ARG A 64 4.56 5.60 14.30
N SER A 65 4.23 6.36 15.33
CA SER A 65 3.10 7.30 15.36
C SER A 65 3.54 8.59 16.04
N HIS A 66 2.93 9.71 15.66
CA HIS A 66 3.17 11.05 16.24
C HIS A 66 4.66 11.48 16.28
N GLY A 67 5.50 10.93 15.41
CA GLY A 67 6.94 11.22 15.41
C GLY A 67 7.76 10.47 16.48
N TYR A 68 7.16 9.55 17.23
CA TYR A 68 7.85 8.79 18.29
C TYR A 68 7.90 7.28 18.02
N CYS A 69 8.93 6.61 18.55
CA CYS A 69 9.02 5.14 18.54
C CYS A 69 8.07 4.54 19.58
N CYS A 70 7.81 3.22 19.54
CA CYS A 70 6.87 2.58 20.46
C CYS A 70 7.19 2.74 21.96
N LYS A 71 8.42 3.12 22.33
CA LYS A 71 8.78 3.40 23.72
C LYS A 71 8.54 4.86 24.13
N HIS A 72 8.53 5.78 23.18
CA HIS A 72 8.46 7.22 23.41
C HIS A 72 7.13 7.84 22.93
N ILE A 73 6.16 7.02 22.50
CA ILE A 73 4.82 7.50 22.21
C ILE A 73 4.22 8.08 23.52
N PRO A 74 3.72 9.33 23.51
CA PRO A 74 3.11 9.95 24.69
C PRO A 74 1.87 9.18 25.20
N ALA A 75 1.74 9.05 26.52
CA ALA A 75 0.50 8.60 27.16
C ALA A 75 -0.57 9.71 26.95
N PRO A 76 -1.73 9.43 26.33
CA PRO A 76 -2.60 8.26 26.56
C PRO A 76 -2.51 7.13 25.52
N THR A 77 -1.72 7.31 24.45
CA THR A 77 -1.74 6.38 23.30
C THR A 77 -0.82 5.16 23.47
N ASN A 78 0.05 5.15 24.49
CA ASN A 78 0.96 4.04 24.80
C ASN A 78 0.54 3.21 26.03
N THR A 79 -0.67 3.43 26.56
CA THR A 79 -1.14 2.70 27.75
C THR A 79 -1.79 1.39 27.33
N LYS A 80 -1.20 0.26 27.73
CA LYS A 80 -1.84 -1.05 27.61
C LYS A 80 -3.09 -1.04 28.49
N LYS A 81 -4.26 -1.19 27.89
CA LYS A 81 -5.52 -1.33 28.63
C LYS A 81 -5.66 -2.79 29.09
N PHE A 82 -5.99 -3.01 30.35
CA PHE A 82 -6.29 -4.35 30.86
C PHE A 82 -7.77 -4.69 30.69
N SER A 83 -8.09 -5.98 30.75
CA SER A 83 -9.47 -6.47 30.70
C SER A 83 -10.30 -5.85 31.83
N GLN A 84 -11.52 -5.42 31.53
CA GLN A 84 -12.46 -4.85 32.51
C GLN A 84 -13.01 -5.90 33.49
N GLU A 85 -12.87 -7.18 33.14
CA GLU A 85 -13.24 -8.31 34.00
C GLU A 85 -12.50 -8.28 35.35
N ALA A 86 -13.26 -8.40 36.45
CA ALA A 86 -12.71 -8.40 37.80
C ALA A 86 -11.67 -9.53 37.98
N GLY A 87 -10.47 -9.18 38.45
CA GLY A 87 -9.38 -10.13 38.66
C GLY A 87 -8.64 -10.58 37.38
N CYS A 88 -8.93 -10.02 36.20
CA CYS A 88 -8.23 -10.37 34.97
C CYS A 88 -7.02 -9.46 34.68
N SER A 89 -5.81 -9.99 34.82
CA SER A 89 -4.55 -9.28 34.48
C SER A 89 -4.17 -9.32 32.99
N LYS A 90 -5.03 -9.87 32.13
CA LYS A 90 -4.77 -9.98 30.69
C LYS A 90 -5.07 -8.65 29.99
N VAL A 91 -4.28 -8.31 28.99
CA VAL A 91 -4.46 -7.08 28.18
C VAL A 91 -5.77 -7.16 27.41
N ALA A 92 -6.56 -6.08 27.47
CA ALA A 92 -7.76 -5.92 26.67
C ALA A 92 -7.39 -5.78 25.20
N HIS A 93 -8.05 -6.58 24.36
CA HIS A 93 -7.83 -6.57 22.93
C HIS A 93 -8.88 -5.71 22.22
N CYS A 94 -10.16 -5.96 22.51
CA CYS A 94 -11.29 -5.21 21.96
C CYS A 94 -12.41 -5.15 23.01
N ARG A 95 -13.28 -4.13 22.92
CA ARG A 95 -14.44 -3.94 23.82
C ARG A 95 -14.08 -3.92 25.31
N GLY A 96 -12.85 -3.55 25.67
CA GLY A 96 -12.40 -3.57 27.06
C GLY A 96 -12.15 -4.98 27.63
N HIS A 97 -12.24 -6.06 26.86
CA HIS A 97 -12.01 -7.42 27.33
C HIS A 97 -10.77 -8.06 26.70
N CYS A 98 -10.15 -8.99 27.42
CA CYS A 98 -9.11 -9.84 26.85
C CYS A 98 -9.71 -10.88 25.88
N VAL A 99 -8.87 -11.54 25.08
CA VAL A 99 -9.32 -12.55 24.10
C VAL A 99 -10.18 -13.65 24.73
N GLY A 100 -9.85 -14.08 25.95
CA GLY A 100 -10.61 -15.11 26.68
C GLY A 100 -11.97 -14.62 27.23
N HIS A 101 -12.11 -13.32 27.52
CA HIS A 101 -13.32 -12.74 28.10
C HIS A 101 -14.15 -11.96 27.06
N GLY A 102 -14.03 -12.28 25.77
CA GLY A 102 -14.85 -11.67 24.70
C GLY A 102 -14.17 -10.56 23.88
N GLY A 103 -12.87 -10.33 24.08
CA GLY A 103 -12.07 -9.40 23.27
C GLY A 103 -11.64 -9.95 21.90
N GLY A 104 -11.88 -11.25 21.64
CA GLY A 104 -11.62 -11.91 20.36
C GLY A 104 -12.92 -12.18 19.60
N ARG A 105 -12.87 -12.14 18.26
CA ARG A 105 -13.97 -12.61 17.41
C ARG A 105 -13.92 -14.13 17.29
N LYS A 106 -15.04 -14.81 17.52
CA LYS A 106 -15.17 -16.25 17.28
C LYS A 106 -15.27 -16.54 15.78
N CYS A 107 -14.96 -17.77 15.39
CA CYS A 107 -15.16 -18.26 14.03
C CYS A 107 -16.64 -18.19 13.64
N LYS A 108 -16.93 -17.81 12.39
CA LYS A 108 -18.28 -17.71 11.82
C LYS A 108 -18.92 -19.08 11.57
N VAL A 109 -18.12 -20.13 11.41
CA VAL A 109 -18.60 -21.51 11.23
C VAL A 109 -19.30 -21.98 12.49
N ASP A 110 -20.51 -22.49 12.32
CA ASP A 110 -21.34 -23.00 13.41
C ASP A 110 -20.64 -24.14 14.19
N GLY A 111 -20.81 -24.16 15.50
CA GLY A 111 -20.13 -25.11 16.38
C GLY A 111 -18.62 -24.90 16.57
N CYS A 112 -17.98 -23.91 15.94
CA CYS A 112 -16.55 -23.66 16.09
C CYS A 112 -16.24 -22.74 17.28
N GLY A 113 -15.63 -23.29 18.34
CA GLY A 113 -15.17 -22.52 19.51
C GLY A 113 -13.88 -21.71 19.29
N GLU A 114 -13.23 -21.86 18.14
CA GLU A 114 -11.93 -21.26 17.85
C GLU A 114 -12.05 -19.78 17.44
N PHE A 115 -10.98 -19.00 17.62
CA PHE A 115 -10.96 -17.59 17.25
C PHE A 115 -10.76 -17.36 15.75
N ALA A 116 -11.51 -16.39 15.21
CA ALA A 116 -11.34 -15.93 13.85
C ALA A 116 -10.01 -15.19 13.66
N ARG A 117 -9.30 -15.50 12.58
CA ARG A 117 -8.04 -14.85 12.20
C ARG A 117 -8.19 -13.96 10.97
N VAL A 118 -8.82 -14.46 9.90
CA VAL A 118 -9.02 -13.74 8.64
C VAL A 118 -10.47 -13.92 8.20
N ALA A 119 -11.11 -12.89 7.65
CA ALA A 119 -12.47 -12.93 7.12
C ALA A 119 -13.56 -13.52 8.05
N GLY A 120 -13.33 -13.53 9.37
CA GLY A 120 -14.27 -14.11 10.34
C GLY A 120 -14.13 -15.62 10.54
N THR A 121 -13.13 -16.29 9.97
CA THR A 121 -12.90 -17.74 10.15
C THR A 121 -11.59 -18.05 10.86
N CYS A 122 -11.52 -19.21 11.53
CA CYS A 122 -10.31 -19.67 12.22
C CYS A 122 -9.28 -20.24 11.23
N ARG A 123 -8.10 -20.67 11.71
CA ARG A 123 -7.07 -21.25 10.82
C ARG A 123 -7.52 -22.52 10.10
N VAL A 124 -8.41 -23.30 10.72
CA VAL A 124 -8.95 -24.53 10.12
C VAL A 124 -9.98 -24.18 9.04
N HIS A 125 -10.84 -23.20 9.31
CA HIS A 125 -11.93 -22.80 8.41
C HIS A 125 -11.56 -21.72 7.39
N ILE A 126 -10.31 -21.25 7.35
CA ILE A 126 -9.85 -20.27 6.35
C ILE A 126 -9.80 -20.87 4.95
N ALA A 127 -9.52 -22.17 4.83
CA ALA A 127 -9.41 -22.88 3.55
C ALA A 127 -10.78 -23.25 2.97
N VAL A 128 -11.83 -23.30 3.80
CA VAL A 128 -13.17 -23.79 3.41
C VAL A 128 -13.98 -22.70 2.69
N GLN A 129 -13.59 -21.42 2.77
CA GLN A 129 -14.31 -20.32 2.11
C GLN A 129 -13.83 -20.05 0.66
N VAL A 130 -13.04 -20.97 0.06
CA VAL A 130 -12.60 -20.85 -1.34
C VAL A 130 -13.47 -21.69 -2.29
N SER A 131 -14.47 -22.41 -1.80
CA SER A 131 -15.46 -23.08 -2.66
C SER A 131 -16.64 -22.15 -2.91
N GLU A 132 -16.85 -21.85 -4.20
CA GLU A 132 -18.09 -21.37 -4.81
C GLU A 132 -18.46 -19.92 -4.48
N VAL A 133 -17.75 -19.00 -5.13
CA VAL A 133 -18.49 -17.88 -5.74
C VAL A 133 -19.26 -18.51 -6.89
N GLU A 134 -20.49 -18.95 -6.60
CA GLU A 134 -21.52 -19.12 -7.63
C GLU A 134 -21.55 -17.78 -8.37
N THR A 135 -20.94 -17.74 -9.56
CA THR A 135 -21.22 -16.69 -10.50
C THR A 135 -22.72 -16.77 -10.74
N PRO A 136 -23.53 -15.73 -10.44
CA PRO A 136 -24.88 -15.74 -10.98
C PRO A 136 -24.72 -15.88 -12.50
N ASP A 137 -25.26 -16.96 -13.06
CA ASP A 137 -25.32 -17.18 -14.49
C ASP A 137 -26.05 -15.99 -15.10
N PHE A 138 -25.28 -15.01 -15.57
CA PHE A 138 -25.79 -13.97 -16.42
C PHE A 138 -26.00 -14.62 -17.79
N GLU A 139 -27.12 -15.32 -17.93
CA GLU A 139 -27.65 -15.72 -19.22
C GLU A 139 -27.76 -14.44 -20.06
N MET A 140 -26.88 -14.36 -21.06
CA MET A 140 -26.89 -13.30 -22.06
C MET A 140 -28.06 -13.53 -23.01
N THR A 141 -29.27 -13.29 -22.51
CA THR A 141 -30.47 -13.16 -23.33
C THR A 141 -30.43 -11.77 -23.97
N ARG A 142 -30.13 -11.79 -25.27
CA ARG A 142 -30.16 -10.63 -26.16
C ARG A 142 -31.61 -10.19 -26.36
N THR A 143 -32.11 -9.34 -25.47
CA THR A 143 -33.21 -8.41 -25.74
C THR A 143 -32.86 -7.13 -25.00
N SER A 144 -32.21 -6.18 -25.68
CA SER A 144 -32.89 -4.99 -26.20
C SER A 144 -33.83 -4.38 -25.15
N ASP A 145 -33.29 -3.48 -24.34
CA ASP A 145 -33.91 -2.19 -23.93
C ASP A 145 -33.30 -1.63 -22.64
N CYS A 146 -31.97 -1.47 -22.63
CA CYS A 146 -31.27 -0.63 -21.66
C CYS A 146 -30.49 0.41 -22.46
N GLY A 147 -31.11 1.57 -22.71
CA GLY A 147 -30.62 2.66 -23.54
C GLY A 147 -29.40 3.41 -22.99
N TRP A 148 -28.26 2.73 -22.91
CA TRP A 148 -26.94 3.33 -22.70
C TRP A 148 -26.05 2.90 -23.86
N SER A 149 -26.31 3.49 -25.03
CA SER A 149 -25.50 3.37 -26.23
C SER A 149 -24.16 4.07 -26.00
N MET A 150 -23.17 3.32 -25.51
CA MET A 150 -21.77 3.66 -25.79
C MET A 150 -21.45 3.13 -27.18
N ASP A 151 -21.88 3.87 -28.19
CA ASP A 151 -21.35 3.75 -29.54
C ASP A 151 -19.88 4.16 -29.49
N LEU A 152 -19.00 3.18 -29.25
CA LEU A 152 -17.58 3.32 -29.45
C LEU A 152 -17.28 3.07 -30.93
N THR A 153 -17.84 3.91 -31.80
CA THR A 153 -17.28 4.10 -33.13
C THR A 153 -15.98 4.85 -32.95
N VAL A 154 -14.88 4.13 -33.12
CA VAL A 154 -13.55 4.72 -33.27
C VAL A 154 -13.56 5.49 -34.59
N ALA A 155 -13.94 6.77 -34.53
CA ALA A 155 -13.62 7.71 -35.59
C ALA A 155 -12.09 7.82 -35.61
N TYR A 156 -11.48 7.28 -36.66
CA TYR A 156 -10.15 7.66 -37.08
C TYR A 156 -10.20 9.14 -37.49
N ASP A 157 -9.98 10.04 -36.52
CA ASP A 157 -9.68 11.45 -36.78
C ASP A 157 -8.16 11.61 -36.92
N GLU A 158 -7.69 11.45 -38.16
CA GLU A 158 -6.34 11.79 -38.61
C GLU A 158 -6.16 13.31 -38.73
N ASP A 159 -6.45 14.13 -37.70
CA ASP A 159 -6.30 15.60 -37.84
C ASP A 159 -6.26 16.44 -36.53
N MET A 160 -5.65 15.95 -35.43
CA MET A 160 -5.54 16.74 -34.19
C MET A 160 -4.14 16.92 -33.57
N TRP A 161 -3.08 16.81 -34.38
CA TRP A 161 -1.75 17.29 -33.98
C TRP A 161 -1.20 18.26 -35.03
N ARG A 162 -1.66 19.52 -34.99
CA ARG A 162 -0.94 20.64 -35.60
C ARG A 162 0.38 20.87 -34.83
N MET A 163 1.39 20.08 -35.17
CA MET A 163 2.78 20.41 -34.88
C MET A 163 3.15 21.61 -35.75
N GLY A 164 3.07 22.84 -35.22
CA GLY A 164 3.45 24.01 -36.01
C GLY A 164 3.20 25.41 -35.45
N GLU A 165 2.47 25.57 -34.33
CA GLU A 165 2.36 26.90 -33.71
C GLU A 165 3.41 27.06 -32.62
N SER A 166 4.36 27.98 -32.85
CA SER A 166 5.26 28.46 -31.81
C SER A 166 4.42 29.16 -30.74
N ILE A 167 4.40 28.61 -29.53
CA ILE A 167 3.74 29.24 -28.39
C ILE A 167 4.52 30.51 -28.05
N VAL A 168 3.92 31.67 -28.34
CA VAL A 168 4.48 32.97 -27.98
C VAL A 168 4.05 33.26 -26.55
N PHE A 169 4.97 33.10 -25.59
CA PHE A 169 4.72 33.43 -24.19
C PHE A 169 4.84 34.94 -23.98
N SER A 170 3.98 35.49 -23.13
CA SER A 170 4.09 36.88 -22.68
C SER A 170 5.33 37.07 -21.80
N SER A 171 5.77 38.32 -21.66
CA SER A 171 6.96 38.67 -20.87
C SER A 171 6.83 38.23 -19.39
N GLU A 172 5.62 38.26 -18.84
CA GLU A 172 5.34 37.82 -17.46
C GLU A 172 5.43 36.30 -17.33
N GLU A 173 4.95 35.54 -18.31
CA GLU A 173 5.03 34.06 -18.30
C GLU A 173 6.47 33.56 -18.44
N ILE A 174 7.31 34.26 -19.21
CA ILE A 174 8.75 33.96 -19.33
C ILE A 174 9.45 34.14 -17.98
N THR A 175 9.14 35.23 -17.24
CA THR A 175 9.74 35.45 -15.92
C THR A 175 9.34 34.37 -14.90
N MET A 176 8.13 33.83 -15.00
CA MET A 176 7.72 32.71 -14.15
C MET A 176 8.48 31.42 -14.49
N LEU A 177 8.71 31.14 -15.78
CA LEU A 177 9.47 29.94 -16.20
C LEU A 177 10.93 29.99 -15.73
N ASP A 178 11.59 31.14 -15.79
CA ASP A 178 12.97 31.31 -15.31
C ASP A 178 13.11 31.13 -13.79
N TYR A 179 12.05 31.42 -13.03
CA TYR A 179 12.02 31.14 -11.59
C TYR A 179 11.99 29.62 -11.30
N PHE A 180 11.29 28.84 -12.13
CA PHE A 180 11.14 27.40 -11.95
C PHE A 180 12.27 26.56 -12.57
N LEU A 181 12.96 27.08 -13.60
CA LEU A 181 14.09 26.43 -14.25
C LEU A 181 15.35 27.30 -14.13
N PRO A 182 15.98 27.37 -12.94
CA PRO A 182 17.25 28.06 -12.81
C PRO A 182 18.30 27.39 -13.72
N PRO A 183 19.18 28.17 -14.37
CA PRO A 183 20.18 27.64 -15.28
C PRO A 183 21.06 26.62 -14.56
N LEU A 184 21.28 25.48 -15.21
CA LEU A 184 22.24 24.49 -14.76
C LEU A 184 23.61 25.17 -14.70
N LYS A 185 24.19 25.24 -13.50
CA LYS A 185 25.57 25.69 -13.31
C LYS A 185 26.47 24.66 -14.00
N VAL A 186 27.04 25.05 -15.15
CA VAL A 186 28.10 24.29 -15.84
C VAL A 186 29.36 24.31 -14.98
#